data_AF-A0A0P7YR05-F1
#
_entry.id   AF-A0A0P7YR05-F1
#
_cell.length_a   1.000
_cell.length_b   1.000
_cell.length_c   1.000
_cell.angle_alpha   90.00
_cell.angle_beta   90.00
_cell.angle_gamma   90.00
#
_symmetry.space_group_name_H-M   'P 1'
#
loop_
_entity.id
_entity.type
_entity.pdbx_description
1 polymer ?
#
loop_
_entity_poly.entity_id
_entity_poly.type
_entity_poly.pdbx_seq_one_letter_code
_entity_poly.pdbx_strand_id
1 'polypeptide(L)'
;MPLHCLFLQYERGSATNYITRNKARKKLSLSLADFRRLCILKGIYPHEPKHKKKVNKGSTAPRTFYLLKDIRFLLHEPIVGKFREYKIFVRKLRKAYGKGEWAGVQRLRENKPSYKLDHVVKERYPTFIDAIRDMDDALSMCFLFSTFARTGKCHVQTIQLCRRLCVEWMNYVIASRSLRKVFLSIKGIYYQADVLGQLVTWLVPYQFAHNHPTDVDYRVMATFTEFYTTLLGFINFRLYHSINLAYPPKLHSKSETELKTEHEEDYAMESESYLEKLSALSATLSRVISAPEDEDAELDHFPAEGEDAEALQVREKQQKGLDAQKRLFEGLKFFLSREVPREPLAFVIRCFGGQVSWDQSLCMGSTYNATDETITHQVVDRPNVDKKYINRY
;
A
#
# COMPACT_ATOMS: atom_id res chain seq x y z
N MET A 1 -18.63 -64.90 -13.21
CA MET A 1 -19.43 -63.73 -12.79
C MET A 1 -18.48 -62.63 -12.35
N PRO A 2 -18.45 -61.45 -12.99
CA PRO A 2 -17.57 -60.38 -12.56
C PRO A 2 -18.17 -59.72 -11.30
N LEU A 3 -17.39 -59.67 -10.22
CA LEU A 3 -17.67 -58.88 -9.03
C LEU A 3 -17.69 -57.39 -9.44
N HIS A 4 -18.88 -56.86 -9.71
CA HIS A 4 -19.07 -55.44 -9.88
C HIS A 4 -18.80 -54.78 -8.52
N CYS A 5 -17.59 -54.22 -8.36
CA CYS A 5 -17.21 -53.45 -7.18
C CYS A 5 -18.17 -52.24 -7.09
N LEU A 6 -19.21 -52.33 -6.25
CA LEU A 6 -20.16 -51.26 -6.00
C LEU A 6 -19.41 -50.10 -5.33
N PHE A 7 -19.03 -49.09 -6.11
CA PHE A 7 -18.41 -47.90 -5.57
C PHE A 7 -19.40 -47.20 -4.63
N LEU A 8 -18.97 -46.97 -3.38
CA LEU A 8 -19.74 -46.24 -2.38
C LEU A 8 -20.11 -44.84 -2.93
N GLN A 9 -21.37 -44.47 -2.72
CA GLN A 9 -21.89 -43.19 -3.17
C GLN A 9 -21.07 -42.05 -2.55
N TYR A 10 -20.68 -41.06 -3.37
CA TYR A 10 -19.89 -39.88 -2.99
C TYR A 10 -18.37 -40.08 -2.77
N GLU A 11 -17.80 -41.23 -3.12
CA GLU A 11 -16.34 -41.46 -3.04
C GLU A 11 -15.56 -41.09 -4.32
N ARG A 12 -16.25 -40.69 -5.39
CA ARG A 12 -15.64 -40.33 -6.68
C ARG A 12 -16.26 -39.08 -7.31
N GLY A 13 -15.46 -38.40 -8.13
CA GLY A 13 -15.86 -37.22 -8.91
C GLY A 13 -15.98 -35.95 -8.06
N SER A 14 -16.87 -35.03 -8.45
CA SER A 14 -16.97 -33.70 -7.81
C SER A 14 -17.20 -33.72 -6.29
N ALA A 15 -17.70 -34.83 -5.72
CA ALA A 15 -17.90 -34.95 -4.28
C ALA A 15 -16.59 -34.98 -3.46
N THR A 16 -15.48 -35.46 -4.04
CA THR A 16 -14.17 -35.53 -3.36
C THR A 16 -13.32 -34.28 -3.56
N ASN A 17 -13.61 -33.48 -4.59
CA ASN A 17 -12.83 -32.29 -4.92
C ASN A 17 -13.06 -31.12 -3.94
N TYR A 18 -14.18 -31.12 -3.23
CA TYR A 18 -14.56 -30.03 -2.34
C TYR A 18 -14.65 -30.49 -0.88
N ILE A 19 -14.36 -29.55 0.03
CA ILE A 19 -14.48 -29.75 1.46
C ILE A 19 -15.24 -28.57 2.08
N THR A 20 -16.21 -28.86 2.95
CA THR A 20 -16.94 -27.80 3.68
C THR A 20 -16.00 -27.08 4.65
N ARG A 21 -16.20 -25.77 4.85
CA ARG A 21 -15.44 -24.94 5.81
C ARG A 21 -15.24 -25.58 7.18
N ASN A 22 -16.29 -26.16 7.76
CA ASN A 22 -16.21 -26.78 9.09
C ASN A 22 -15.27 -28.00 9.11
N LYS A 23 -15.26 -28.80 8.04
CA LYS A 23 -14.35 -29.94 7.90
C LYS A 23 -12.91 -29.48 7.62
N ALA A 24 -12.72 -28.45 6.78
CA ALA A 24 -11.41 -27.86 6.50
C ALA A 24 -10.75 -27.33 7.78
N ARG A 25 -11.49 -26.56 8.58
CA ARG A 25 -11.02 -26.04 9.87
C ARG A 25 -10.61 -27.16 10.83
N LYS A 26 -11.42 -28.21 10.95
CA LYS A 26 -11.11 -29.37 11.80
C LYS A 26 -9.85 -30.09 11.32
N LYS A 27 -9.68 -30.26 10.01
CA LYS A 27 -8.50 -30.92 9.42
C LYS A 27 -7.20 -30.15 9.70
N LEU A 28 -7.22 -28.82 9.62
CA LEU A 28 -6.05 -27.98 9.94
C LEU A 28 -5.82 -27.79 11.45
N SER A 29 -6.79 -28.18 12.29
CA SER A 29 -6.78 -27.97 13.74
C SER A 29 -6.67 -26.49 14.15
N LEU A 30 -7.33 -25.60 13.41
CA LEU A 30 -7.32 -24.15 13.63
C LEU A 30 -8.64 -23.63 14.17
N SER A 31 -8.62 -22.45 14.81
CA SER A 31 -9.86 -21.73 15.13
C SER A 31 -10.52 -21.17 13.86
N LEU A 32 -11.77 -20.70 13.94
CA LEU A 32 -12.42 -20.11 12.76
C LEU A 32 -11.73 -18.80 12.34
N ALA A 33 -11.27 -18.00 13.30
CA ALA A 33 -10.56 -16.75 13.03
C ALA A 33 -9.20 -17.01 12.38
N ASP A 34 -8.42 -17.95 12.92
CA ASP A 34 -7.10 -18.28 12.37
C ASP A 34 -7.22 -18.94 10.99
N PHE A 35 -8.25 -19.76 10.77
CA PHE A 35 -8.54 -20.33 9.47
C PHE A 35 -8.85 -19.23 8.43
N ARG A 36 -9.70 -18.26 8.77
CA ARG A 36 -10.00 -17.12 7.88
C ARG A 36 -8.74 -16.31 7.58
N ARG A 37 -7.93 -16.00 8.60
CA ARG A 37 -6.65 -15.28 8.44
C ARG A 37 -5.71 -16.03 7.50
N LEU A 38 -5.53 -17.34 7.70
CA LEU A 38 -4.68 -18.17 6.84
C LEU A 38 -5.17 -18.17 5.38
N CYS A 39 -6.49 -18.32 5.19
CA CYS A 39 -7.09 -18.28 3.86
C CYS A 39 -6.85 -16.92 3.18
N ILE A 40 -6.90 -15.81 3.91
CA ILE A 40 -6.64 -14.47 3.36
C ILE A 40 -5.17 -14.33 2.97
N LEU A 41 -4.24 -14.70 3.87
CA LEU A 41 -2.80 -14.59 3.63
C LEU A 41 -2.36 -15.37 2.38
N LYS A 42 -2.88 -16.60 2.19
CA LYS A 42 -2.60 -17.41 0.99
C LYS A 42 -3.54 -17.08 -0.19
N GLY A 43 -4.55 -16.25 0.03
CA GLY A 43 -5.73 -16.01 -0.79
C GLY A 43 -6.31 -17.26 -1.44
N ILE A 44 -6.76 -18.15 -0.56
CA ILE A 44 -7.62 -19.27 -0.88
C ILE A 44 -9.06 -18.83 -0.64
N TYR A 45 -9.86 -18.86 -1.70
CA TYR A 45 -11.23 -18.37 -1.69
C TYR A 45 -12.23 -19.53 -1.62
N PRO A 46 -13.43 -19.30 -1.08
CA PRO A 46 -14.50 -20.28 -1.18
C PRO A 46 -14.94 -20.45 -2.64
N HIS A 47 -15.26 -21.68 -3.03
CA HIS A 47 -15.74 -22.02 -4.37
C HIS A 47 -17.17 -22.53 -4.34
N GLU A 48 -17.92 -22.20 -5.37
CA GLU A 48 -19.27 -22.71 -5.58
C GLU A 48 -19.24 -23.95 -6.48
N PRO A 49 -19.60 -25.15 -5.97
CA PRO A 49 -19.57 -26.36 -6.77
C PRO A 49 -20.74 -26.39 -7.76
N LYS A 50 -20.47 -26.77 -9.02
CA LYS A 50 -21.48 -26.94 -10.08
C LYS A 50 -22.67 -27.83 -9.65
N HIS A 51 -22.39 -28.90 -8.90
CA HIS A 51 -23.42 -29.83 -8.40
C HIS A 51 -23.49 -29.84 -6.86
N LYS A 52 -24.14 -28.82 -6.26
CA LYS A 52 -24.25 -28.64 -4.81
C LYS A 52 -24.79 -29.86 -4.06
N LYS A 53 -25.86 -30.50 -4.57
CA LYS A 53 -26.48 -31.68 -3.94
C LYS A 53 -25.50 -32.86 -3.85
N LYS A 54 -24.70 -33.10 -4.91
CA LYS A 54 -23.73 -34.20 -4.93
C LYS A 54 -22.57 -33.96 -3.94
N VAL A 55 -22.08 -32.73 -3.86
CA VAL A 55 -20.99 -32.36 -2.95
C VAL A 55 -21.46 -32.34 -1.48
N ASN A 56 -22.70 -31.94 -1.24
CA ASN A 56 -23.26 -31.85 0.10
C ASN A 56 -23.99 -33.13 0.54
N LYS A 57 -23.66 -34.28 -0.06
CA LYS A 57 -24.24 -35.60 0.27
C LYS A 57 -25.77 -35.60 0.33
N GLY A 58 -26.40 -35.00 -0.68
CA GLY A 58 -27.86 -34.89 -0.82
C GLY A 58 -28.48 -33.62 -0.22
N SER A 59 -27.79 -32.88 0.65
CA SER A 59 -28.36 -31.70 1.29
C SER A 59 -28.33 -30.44 0.40
N THR A 60 -29.41 -29.66 0.42
CA THR A 60 -29.53 -28.35 -0.27
C THR A 60 -29.13 -27.15 0.60
N ALA A 61 -28.73 -27.38 1.85
CA ALA A 61 -28.40 -26.29 2.77
C ALA A 61 -27.23 -25.42 2.26
N PRO A 62 -27.29 -24.09 2.42
CA PRO A 62 -26.22 -23.20 1.99
C PRO A 62 -24.96 -23.46 2.83
N ARG A 63 -23.88 -23.88 2.15
CA ARG A 63 -22.59 -24.15 2.78
C ARG A 63 -21.48 -23.57 1.93
N THR A 64 -20.45 -23.05 2.61
CA THR A 64 -19.22 -22.58 1.99
C THR A 64 -18.28 -23.77 1.77
N PHE A 65 -17.87 -23.98 0.52
CA PHE A 65 -16.95 -25.04 0.12
C PHE A 65 -15.59 -24.46 -0.26
N TYR A 66 -14.53 -25.23 -0.02
CA TYR A 66 -13.17 -24.96 -0.48
C TYR A 66 -12.71 -26.15 -1.30
N LEU A 67 -11.70 -25.96 -2.16
CA LEU A 67 -11.09 -27.09 -2.87
C LEU A 67 -10.22 -27.89 -1.91
N LEU A 68 -10.30 -29.21 -2.03
CA LEU A 68 -9.54 -30.11 -1.16
C LEU A 68 -8.03 -29.98 -1.41
N LYS A 69 -7.61 -29.72 -2.66
CA LYS A 69 -6.22 -29.45 -3.02
C LYS A 69 -5.63 -28.25 -2.27
N ASP A 70 -6.37 -27.16 -2.16
CA ASP A 70 -5.93 -25.94 -1.49
C ASP A 70 -5.80 -26.16 0.02
N ILE A 71 -6.71 -26.92 0.63
CA ILE A 71 -6.61 -27.29 2.05
C ILE A 71 -5.44 -28.24 2.32
N ARG A 72 -5.09 -29.12 1.36
CA ARG A 72 -3.87 -29.94 1.47
C ARG A 72 -2.62 -29.06 1.41
N PHE A 73 -2.59 -28.08 0.51
CA PHE A 73 -1.51 -27.11 0.40
C PHE A 73 -1.32 -26.34 1.72
N LEU A 74 -2.40 -25.85 2.34
CA LEU A 74 -2.36 -25.18 3.65
C LEU A 74 -1.82 -26.03 4.80
N LEU A 75 -1.87 -27.37 4.69
CA LEU A 75 -1.43 -28.25 5.76
C LEU A 75 0.09 -28.20 5.96
N HIS A 76 0.82 -27.90 4.89
CA HIS A 76 2.28 -27.79 4.88
C HIS A 76 2.77 -26.36 5.12
N GLU A 77 1.87 -25.41 5.36
CA GLU A 77 2.24 -24.01 5.54
C GLU A 77 2.89 -23.75 6.91
N PRO A 78 4.09 -23.14 6.98
CA PRO A 78 4.79 -22.92 8.25
C PRO A 78 4.04 -21.96 9.19
N ILE A 79 3.21 -21.06 8.65
CA ILE A 79 2.36 -20.14 9.43
C ILE A 79 1.41 -20.89 10.36
N VAL A 80 0.95 -22.09 9.97
CA VAL A 80 0.08 -22.94 10.80
C VAL A 80 0.79 -23.32 12.10
N GLY A 81 2.09 -23.63 12.04
CA GLY A 81 2.92 -23.90 13.21
C GLY A 81 2.97 -22.69 14.15
N LYS A 82 3.19 -21.49 13.58
CA LYS A 82 3.23 -20.23 14.35
C LYS A 82 1.92 -19.88 15.02
N PHE A 83 0.77 -20.16 14.41
CA PHE A 83 -0.52 -19.99 15.08
C PHE A 83 -0.69 -20.91 16.29
N ARG A 84 -0.17 -22.14 16.22
CA ARG A 84 -0.18 -23.08 17.34
C ARG A 84 0.74 -22.61 18.46
N GLU A 85 1.95 -22.17 18.14
CA GLU A 85 2.89 -21.56 19.08
C GLU A 85 2.26 -20.36 19.79
N TYR A 86 1.61 -19.47 19.04
CA TYR A 86 0.93 -18.30 19.61
C TYR A 86 -0.19 -18.69 20.58
N LYS A 87 -0.95 -19.74 20.28
CA LYS A 87 -1.99 -20.24 21.19
C LYS A 87 -1.40 -20.83 22.48
N ILE A 88 -0.27 -21.51 22.39
CA ILE A 88 0.47 -22.01 23.56
C ILE A 88 0.99 -20.84 24.38
N PHE A 89 1.56 -19.83 23.72
CA PHE A 89 2.03 -18.59 24.34
C PHE A 89 0.90 -17.90 25.14
N VAL A 90 -0.28 -17.71 24.55
CA VAL A 90 -1.43 -17.10 25.25
C VAL A 90 -1.86 -17.91 26.48
N ARG A 91 -1.83 -19.25 26.40
CA ARG A 91 -2.13 -20.12 27.56
C ARG A 91 -1.09 -19.97 28.67
N LYS A 92 0.20 -19.96 28.33
CA LYS A 92 1.29 -19.75 29.29
C LYS A 92 1.19 -18.37 29.94
N LEU A 93 0.90 -17.34 29.14
CA LEU A 93 0.73 -15.96 29.62
C LEU A 93 -0.45 -15.87 30.61
N ARG A 94 -1.62 -16.43 30.29
CA ARG A 94 -2.76 -16.47 31.21
C ARG A 94 -2.45 -17.22 32.51
N LYS A 95 -1.70 -18.32 32.43
CA LYS A 95 -1.28 -19.08 33.61
C LYS A 95 -0.35 -18.26 34.51
N ALA A 96 0.64 -17.56 33.93
CA ALA A 96 1.55 -16.71 34.68
C ALA A 96 0.82 -15.52 35.33
N TYR A 97 -0.11 -14.89 34.61
CA TYR A 97 -0.99 -13.85 35.16
C TYR A 97 -1.82 -14.34 36.34
N GLY A 98 -2.48 -15.50 36.19
CA GLY A 98 -3.33 -16.07 37.25
C GLY A 98 -2.54 -16.46 38.51
N LYS A 99 -1.22 -16.67 38.38
CA LYS A 99 -0.32 -16.93 39.51
C LYS A 99 0.33 -15.67 40.11
N GLY A 100 0.17 -14.50 39.47
CA GLY A 100 0.85 -13.27 39.90
C GLY A 100 2.36 -13.22 39.63
N GLU A 101 2.88 -14.10 38.77
CA GLU A 101 4.33 -14.15 38.43
C GLU A 101 4.69 -13.05 37.41
N TRP A 102 4.82 -11.79 37.86
CA TRP A 102 5.05 -10.63 36.98
C TRP A 102 6.32 -10.71 36.13
N ALA A 103 7.42 -11.20 36.69
CA ALA A 103 8.68 -11.38 35.95
C ALA A 103 8.54 -12.41 34.82
N GLY A 104 7.82 -13.52 35.08
CA GLY A 104 7.52 -14.54 34.07
C GLY A 104 6.62 -14.01 32.95
N VAL A 105 5.65 -13.16 33.30
CA VAL A 105 4.79 -12.47 32.33
C VAL A 105 5.61 -11.58 31.39
N GLN A 106 6.55 -10.79 31.94
CA GLN A 106 7.37 -9.89 31.13
C GLN A 106 8.28 -10.66 30.17
N ARG A 107 8.98 -11.69 30.67
CA ARG A 107 9.81 -12.57 29.83
C ARG A 107 9.00 -13.24 28.72
N LEU A 108 7.77 -13.66 29.01
CA LEU A 108 6.87 -14.22 28.01
C LEU A 108 6.49 -13.16 26.96
N ARG A 109 6.15 -11.93 27.38
CA ARG A 109 5.80 -10.83 26.46
C ARG A 109 6.92 -10.49 25.48
N GLU A 110 8.17 -10.49 25.95
CA GLU A 110 9.35 -10.27 25.11
C GLU A 110 9.52 -11.40 24.09
N ASN A 111 9.27 -12.64 24.50
CA ASN A 111 9.34 -13.82 23.64
C ASN A 111 8.03 -14.10 22.87
N LYS A 112 7.29 -13.06 22.50
CA LYS A 112 6.05 -13.19 21.73
C LYS A 112 6.36 -13.83 20.35
N PRO A 113 5.75 -14.98 20.01
CA PRO A 113 5.98 -15.59 18.70
C PRO A 113 5.37 -14.72 17.61
N SER A 114 6.20 -14.29 16.68
CA SER A 114 5.82 -13.61 15.44
C SER A 114 6.05 -14.52 14.24
N TYR A 115 5.35 -14.25 13.15
CA TYR A 115 5.58 -14.90 11.87
C TYR A 115 5.86 -13.82 10.82
N LYS A 116 6.54 -14.20 9.74
CA LYS A 116 6.84 -13.34 8.59
C LYS A 116 6.01 -13.78 7.39
N LEU A 117 5.67 -12.84 6.51
CA LEU A 117 4.88 -13.09 5.30
C LEU A 117 5.73 -13.14 4.02
N ASP A 118 7.04 -12.98 4.15
CA ASP A 118 7.98 -12.84 3.03
C ASP A 118 7.89 -14.01 2.03
N HIS A 119 7.81 -15.25 2.52
CA HIS A 119 7.66 -16.45 1.70
C HIS A 119 6.29 -16.48 0.99
N VAL A 120 5.23 -16.04 1.67
CA VAL A 120 3.89 -15.98 1.10
C VAL A 120 3.82 -15.00 -0.05
N VAL A 121 4.44 -13.82 0.10
CA VAL A 121 4.50 -12.81 -0.96
C VAL A 121 5.23 -13.36 -2.19
N LYS A 122 6.40 -13.99 -2.00
CA LYS A 122 7.18 -14.57 -3.10
C LYS A 122 6.48 -15.73 -3.81
N GLU A 123 5.73 -16.56 -3.08
CA GLU A 123 4.96 -17.65 -3.67
C GLU A 123 3.74 -17.15 -4.45
N ARG A 124 3.08 -16.09 -3.97
CA ARG A 124 1.91 -15.51 -4.64
C ARG A 124 2.29 -14.69 -5.87
N TYR A 125 3.44 -14.02 -5.83
CA TYR A 125 3.95 -13.18 -6.90
C TYR A 125 5.35 -13.65 -7.32
N PRO A 126 5.44 -14.64 -8.22
CA PRO A 126 6.73 -15.15 -8.71
C PRO A 126 7.54 -14.09 -9.46
N THR A 127 6.86 -13.20 -10.18
CA THR A 127 7.48 -12.08 -10.87
C THR A 127 7.10 -10.75 -10.23
N PHE A 128 7.95 -9.75 -10.42
CA PHE A 128 7.71 -8.40 -9.88
C PHE A 128 6.58 -7.67 -10.59
N ILE A 129 6.42 -7.91 -11.89
CA ILE A 129 5.34 -7.31 -12.69
C ILE A 129 3.98 -7.82 -12.18
N ASP A 130 3.89 -9.11 -11.81
CA ASP A 130 2.67 -9.65 -11.21
C ASP A 130 2.33 -8.97 -9.87
N ALA A 131 3.34 -8.62 -9.07
CA ALA A 131 3.14 -7.87 -7.84
C ALA A 131 2.66 -6.42 -8.09
N ILE A 132 3.12 -5.78 -9.17
CA ILE A 132 2.68 -4.43 -9.56
C ILE A 132 1.23 -4.45 -10.06
N ARG A 133 0.83 -5.47 -10.82
CA ARG A 133 -0.54 -5.60 -11.34
C ARG A 133 -1.61 -5.67 -10.25
N ASP A 134 -1.29 -6.31 -9.12
CA ASP A 134 -2.19 -6.44 -7.98
C ASP A 134 -2.04 -5.30 -6.95
N MET A 135 -1.27 -4.25 -7.27
CA MET A 135 -0.96 -3.17 -6.33
C MET A 135 -2.14 -2.22 -6.07
N ASP A 136 -3.07 -2.06 -7.02
CA ASP A 136 -4.20 -1.12 -6.97
C ASP A 136 -5.02 -1.25 -5.67
N ASP A 137 -5.42 -2.49 -5.34
CA ASP A 137 -6.17 -2.82 -4.12
C ASP A 137 -5.34 -2.58 -2.86
N ALA A 138 -4.04 -2.94 -2.92
CA ALA A 138 -3.12 -2.78 -1.80
C ALA A 138 -2.94 -1.30 -1.42
N LEU A 139 -2.73 -0.43 -2.42
CA LEU A 139 -2.61 1.02 -2.23
C LEU A 139 -3.90 1.60 -1.69
N SER A 140 -5.04 1.32 -2.32
CA SER A 140 -6.34 1.86 -1.92
C SER A 140 -6.68 1.49 -0.47
N MET A 141 -6.38 0.25 -0.05
CA MET A 141 -6.56 -0.20 1.34
C MET A 141 -5.59 0.49 2.30
N CYS A 142 -4.32 0.66 1.93
CA CYS A 142 -3.35 1.36 2.79
C CYS A 142 -3.68 2.84 2.95
N PHE A 143 -4.13 3.52 1.90
CA PHE A 143 -4.62 4.90 1.97
C PHE A 143 -5.90 5.02 2.79
N LEU A 144 -6.79 4.03 2.75
CA LEU A 144 -7.95 4.01 3.64
C LEU A 144 -7.52 3.89 5.11
N PHE A 145 -6.64 2.93 5.42
CA PHE A 145 -6.17 2.71 6.79
C PHE A 145 -5.35 3.87 7.36
N SER A 146 -4.69 4.65 6.51
CA SER A 146 -3.92 5.82 6.94
C SER A 146 -4.83 6.94 7.50
N THR A 147 -6.06 7.06 6.99
CA THR A 147 -7.07 8.03 7.46
C THR A 147 -7.77 7.63 8.75
N PHE A 148 -7.72 6.35 9.14
CA PHE A 148 -8.41 5.91 10.35
C PHE A 148 -7.81 6.52 11.62
N ALA A 149 -8.69 6.97 12.50
CA ALA A 149 -8.33 7.39 13.84
C ALA A 149 -7.81 6.20 14.65
N ARG A 150 -6.96 6.48 15.65
CA ARG A 150 -6.45 5.48 16.60
C ARG A 150 -7.61 4.94 17.44
N THR A 151 -8.23 3.84 17.00
CA THR A 151 -9.31 3.15 17.70
C THR A 151 -8.84 1.79 18.21
N GLY A 152 -9.46 1.27 19.28
CA GLY A 152 -9.08 -0.03 19.86
C GLY A 152 -9.29 -1.25 18.94
N LYS A 153 -9.98 -1.10 17.80
CA LYS A 153 -10.24 -2.16 16.82
C LYS A 153 -9.11 -2.35 15.82
N CYS A 154 -8.34 -1.29 15.54
CA CYS A 154 -7.25 -1.29 14.58
C CYS A 154 -5.91 -1.20 15.31
N HIS A 155 -4.91 -1.96 14.86
CA HIS A 155 -3.60 -1.90 15.49
C HIS A 155 -2.90 -0.59 15.09
N VAL A 156 -2.52 0.22 16.08
CA VAL A 156 -1.86 1.52 15.86
C VAL A 156 -0.60 1.37 15.01
N GLN A 157 0.17 0.31 15.24
CA GLN A 157 1.38 0.00 14.47
C GLN A 157 1.09 -0.22 12.98
N THR A 158 -0.03 -0.87 12.65
CA THR A 158 -0.43 -1.08 11.25
C THR A 158 -0.82 0.23 10.58
N ILE A 159 -1.53 1.12 11.28
CA ILE A 159 -1.91 2.44 10.76
C ILE A 159 -0.67 3.29 10.48
N GLN A 160 0.29 3.32 11.41
CA GLN A 160 1.57 4.03 11.23
C GLN A 160 2.37 3.47 10.04
N LEU A 161 2.43 2.14 9.91
CA LEU A 161 3.10 1.50 8.78
C LEU A 161 2.43 1.84 7.45
N CYS A 162 1.09 1.82 7.38
CA CYS A 162 0.35 2.24 6.19
C CYS A 162 0.64 3.69 5.81
N ARG A 163 0.61 4.62 6.78
CA ARG A 163 0.96 6.03 6.55
C ARG A 163 2.36 6.17 5.94
N ARG A 164 3.34 5.50 6.54
CA ARG A 164 4.72 5.52 6.04
C ARG A 164 4.83 4.96 4.62
N LEU A 165 4.26 3.78 4.36
CA LEU A 165 4.32 3.14 3.03
C LEU A 165 3.60 3.96 1.94
N CYS A 166 2.48 4.62 2.28
CA CYS A 166 1.77 5.52 1.37
C CYS A 166 2.62 6.76 1.03
N VAL A 167 3.29 7.36 2.02
CA VAL A 167 4.19 8.50 1.79
C VAL A 167 5.41 8.10 0.96
N GLU A 168 6.00 6.92 1.23
CA GLU A 168 7.05 6.34 0.40
C GLU A 168 6.60 6.14 -1.05
N TRP A 169 5.39 5.61 -1.26
CA TRP A 169 4.81 5.46 -2.60
C TRP A 169 4.64 6.81 -3.31
N MET A 170 4.05 7.81 -2.65
CA MET A 170 3.84 9.13 -3.24
C MET A 170 5.18 9.79 -3.62
N ASN A 171 6.19 9.67 -2.76
CA ASN A 171 7.53 10.19 -3.06
C ASN A 171 8.21 9.46 -4.23
N TYR A 172 8.02 8.15 -4.36
CA TYR A 172 8.48 7.40 -5.53
C TYR A 172 7.82 7.93 -6.81
N VAL A 173 6.49 8.11 -6.81
CA VAL A 173 5.76 8.61 -7.99
C VAL A 173 6.23 10.02 -8.38
N ILE A 174 6.47 10.90 -7.39
CA ILE A 174 7.07 12.23 -7.62
C ILE A 174 8.46 12.10 -8.26
N ALA A 175 9.35 11.31 -7.66
CA ALA A 175 10.73 11.19 -8.13
C ALA A 175 10.83 10.57 -9.53
N SER A 176 9.96 9.60 -9.83
CA SER A 176 9.85 8.93 -11.14
C SER A 176 9.12 9.76 -12.20
N ARG A 177 8.42 10.85 -11.82
CA ARG A 177 7.49 11.62 -12.67
C ARG A 177 6.56 10.70 -13.48
N SER A 178 5.94 9.72 -12.83
CA SER A 178 5.15 8.66 -13.49
C SER A 178 3.63 8.88 -13.50
N LEU A 179 3.14 9.96 -12.90
CA LEU A 179 1.71 10.27 -12.84
C LEU A 179 1.14 10.59 -14.23
N ARG A 180 0.01 9.98 -14.59
CA ARG A 180 -0.63 10.10 -15.91
C ARG A 180 -1.98 10.79 -15.87
N LYS A 181 -2.87 10.34 -14.99
CA LYS A 181 -4.23 10.87 -14.88
C LYS A 181 -4.62 11.10 -13.44
N VAL A 182 -5.41 12.13 -13.22
CA VAL A 182 -6.00 12.47 -11.94
C VAL A 182 -7.48 12.73 -12.15
N PHE A 183 -8.32 12.11 -11.32
CA PHE A 183 -9.77 12.29 -11.39
C PHE A 183 -10.33 12.51 -9.98
N LEU A 184 -10.94 13.68 -9.77
CA LEU A 184 -11.58 14.02 -8.50
C LEU A 184 -13.02 13.54 -8.54
N SER A 185 -13.38 12.69 -7.59
CA SER A 185 -14.73 12.18 -7.40
C SER A 185 -15.28 12.62 -6.04
N ILE A 186 -16.56 12.35 -5.80
CA ILE A 186 -17.21 12.53 -4.49
C ILE A 186 -16.59 11.59 -3.45
N LYS A 187 -16.14 10.39 -3.87
CA LYS A 187 -15.55 9.38 -2.98
C LYS A 187 -14.12 9.72 -2.52
N GLY A 188 -13.40 10.52 -3.29
CA GLY A 188 -11.97 10.74 -3.13
C GLY A 188 -11.31 11.05 -4.47
N ILE A 189 -9.98 11.00 -4.48
CA ILE A 189 -9.16 11.33 -5.64
C ILE A 189 -8.57 10.04 -6.22
N TYR A 190 -8.83 9.80 -7.49
CA TYR A 190 -8.25 8.70 -8.25
C TYR A 190 -6.96 9.19 -8.91
N TYR A 191 -5.87 8.47 -8.66
CA TYR A 191 -4.60 8.68 -9.33
C TYR A 191 -4.28 7.48 -10.20
N GLN A 192 -3.75 7.74 -11.39
CA GLN A 192 -3.22 6.72 -12.27
C GLN A 192 -1.76 7.04 -12.58
N ALA A 193 -0.85 6.10 -12.31
CA ALA A 193 0.57 6.22 -12.64
C ALA A 193 1.04 5.02 -13.48
N ASP A 194 2.04 5.26 -14.32
CA ASP A 194 2.66 4.24 -15.16
C ASP A 194 3.98 3.77 -14.51
N VAL A 195 3.98 2.56 -13.97
CA VAL A 195 5.13 1.99 -13.27
C VAL A 195 5.59 0.75 -14.00
N LEU A 196 6.80 0.81 -14.59
CA LEU A 196 7.39 -0.27 -15.38
C LEU A 196 6.46 -0.80 -16.50
N GLY A 197 5.71 0.09 -17.15
CA GLY A 197 4.77 -0.24 -18.22
C GLY A 197 3.45 -0.86 -17.74
N GLN A 198 3.16 -0.85 -16.44
CA GLN A 198 1.85 -1.20 -15.88
C GLN A 198 1.15 0.06 -15.36
N LEU A 199 -0.10 0.25 -15.75
CA LEU A 199 -0.94 1.34 -15.25
C LEU A 199 -1.54 0.96 -13.90
N VAL A 200 -1.08 1.62 -12.85
CA VAL A 200 -1.55 1.42 -11.47
C VAL A 200 -2.55 2.52 -11.15
N THR A 201 -3.77 2.15 -10.73
CA THR A 201 -4.83 3.10 -10.39
C THR A 201 -5.26 2.91 -8.94
N TRP A 202 -5.13 3.95 -8.12
CA TRP A 202 -5.50 3.88 -6.71
C TRP A 202 -6.38 5.05 -6.28
N LEU A 203 -7.17 4.81 -5.24
CA LEU A 203 -8.06 5.80 -4.64
C LEU A 203 -7.45 6.33 -3.33
N VAL A 204 -7.35 7.65 -3.23
CA VAL A 204 -7.04 8.34 -1.98
C VAL A 204 -8.33 8.98 -1.45
N PRO A 205 -8.83 8.55 -0.28
CA PRO A 205 -10.00 9.17 0.33
C PRO A 205 -9.67 10.59 0.80
N TYR A 206 -10.67 11.47 0.81
CA TYR A 206 -10.51 12.78 1.44
C TYR A 206 -10.26 12.64 2.93
N GLN A 207 -9.47 13.55 3.50
CA GLN A 207 -9.10 13.56 4.91
C GLN A 207 -10.24 14.07 5.81
N PHE A 208 -11.38 13.40 5.77
CA PHE A 208 -12.49 13.67 6.66
C PHE A 208 -12.49 12.72 7.86
N ALA A 209 -13.08 13.16 8.97
CA ALA A 209 -13.32 12.28 10.11
C ALA A 209 -14.37 11.24 9.72
N HIS A 210 -13.95 9.98 9.60
CA HIS A 210 -14.84 8.88 9.25
C HIS A 210 -15.46 8.25 10.49
N ASN A 211 -16.78 8.08 10.47
CA ASN A 211 -17.46 7.23 11.44
C ASN A 211 -17.17 5.76 11.10
N HIS A 212 -16.86 4.96 12.12
CA HIS A 212 -16.53 3.54 11.94
C HIS A 212 -17.82 2.70 12.00
N PRO A 213 -18.41 2.29 10.86
CA PRO A 213 -19.63 1.48 10.87
C PRO A 213 -19.40 0.15 11.59
N THR A 214 -20.39 -0.27 12.39
CA THR A 214 -20.31 -1.53 13.15
C THR A 214 -20.52 -2.78 12.28
N ASP A 215 -21.08 -2.61 11.07
CA ASP A 215 -21.37 -3.72 10.14
C ASP A 215 -20.11 -4.26 9.46
N VAL A 216 -19.00 -3.50 9.47
CA VAL A 216 -17.76 -3.88 8.80
C VAL A 216 -16.87 -4.70 9.72
N ASP A 217 -16.43 -5.87 9.25
CA ASP A 217 -15.47 -6.71 9.98
C ASP A 217 -14.02 -6.23 9.80
N TYR A 218 -13.62 -5.27 10.64
CA TYR A 218 -12.26 -4.73 10.68
C TYR A 218 -11.17 -5.78 10.93
N ARG A 219 -11.50 -6.95 11.51
CA ARG A 219 -10.50 -7.99 11.74
C ARG A 219 -10.08 -8.63 10.43
N VAL A 220 -11.04 -8.84 9.52
CA VAL A 220 -10.76 -9.33 8.17
C VAL A 220 -9.95 -8.29 7.41
N MET A 221 -10.37 -7.02 7.42
CA MET A 221 -9.62 -5.94 6.76
C MET A 221 -8.19 -5.83 7.30
N ALA A 222 -7.99 -5.91 8.62
CA ALA A 222 -6.66 -5.86 9.23
C ALA A 222 -5.73 -6.98 8.73
N THR A 223 -6.27 -8.17 8.46
CA THR A 223 -5.46 -9.28 7.89
C THR A 223 -5.09 -9.06 6.42
N PHE A 224 -5.95 -8.39 5.64
CA PHE A 224 -5.59 -7.95 4.29
C PHE A 224 -4.51 -6.88 4.35
N THR A 225 -4.69 -5.86 5.19
CA THR A 225 -3.72 -4.77 5.36
C THR A 225 -2.36 -5.29 5.85
N GLU A 226 -2.34 -6.29 6.73
CA GLU A 226 -1.10 -6.96 7.14
C GLU A 226 -0.34 -7.57 5.96
N PHE A 227 -1.05 -8.25 5.04
CA PHE A 227 -0.44 -8.76 3.82
C PHE A 227 0.01 -7.63 2.87
N TYR A 228 -0.87 -6.66 2.61
CA TYR A 228 -0.59 -5.55 1.70
C TYR A 228 0.56 -4.66 2.16
N THR A 229 0.71 -4.42 3.46
CA THR A 229 1.86 -3.67 3.99
C THR A 229 3.18 -4.40 3.74
N THR A 230 3.22 -5.73 3.87
CA THR A 230 4.42 -6.50 3.51
C THR A 230 4.69 -6.50 2.01
N LEU A 231 3.64 -6.61 1.18
CA LEU A 231 3.74 -6.52 -0.28
C LEU A 231 4.29 -5.15 -0.72
N LEU A 232 3.67 -4.05 -0.28
CA LEU A 232 4.10 -2.69 -0.60
C LEU A 232 5.51 -2.40 -0.10
N GLY A 233 5.91 -2.92 1.06
CA GLY A 233 7.29 -2.80 1.55
C GLY A 233 8.32 -3.42 0.61
N PHE A 234 8.05 -4.61 0.06
CA PHE A 234 8.93 -5.23 -0.95
C PHE A 234 8.94 -4.45 -2.27
N ILE A 235 7.78 -3.93 -2.67
CA ILE A 235 7.68 -3.20 -3.92
C ILE A 235 8.39 -1.85 -3.82
N ASN A 236 8.11 -1.04 -2.80
CA ASN A 236 8.82 0.21 -2.55
C ASN A 236 10.33 -0.02 -2.48
N PHE A 237 10.79 -1.04 -1.75
CA PHE A 237 12.22 -1.38 -1.69
C PHE A 237 12.82 -1.53 -3.10
N ARG A 238 12.22 -2.34 -3.96
CA ARG A 238 12.74 -2.59 -5.32
C ARG A 238 12.60 -1.37 -6.24
N LEU A 239 11.51 -0.62 -6.12
CA LEU A 239 11.25 0.58 -6.91
C LEU A 239 12.26 1.70 -6.58
N TYR A 240 12.56 1.92 -5.31
CA TYR A 240 13.57 2.88 -4.88
C TYR A 240 14.97 2.53 -5.41
N HIS A 241 15.36 1.25 -5.34
CA HIS A 241 16.63 0.79 -5.90
C HIS A 241 16.67 0.92 -7.42
N SER A 242 15.52 0.81 -8.12
CA SER A 242 15.48 1.00 -9.58
C SER A 242 15.74 2.44 -10.03
N ILE A 243 15.51 3.43 -9.16
CA ILE A 243 15.75 4.87 -9.43
C ILE A 243 16.97 5.36 -8.61
N ASN A 244 17.82 4.44 -8.12
CA ASN A 244 19.02 4.76 -7.35
C ASN A 244 18.77 5.63 -6.09
N LEU A 245 17.59 5.51 -5.47
CA LEU A 245 17.23 6.20 -4.23
C LEU A 245 17.51 5.31 -3.02
N ALA A 246 17.92 5.92 -1.91
CA ALA A 246 18.14 5.20 -0.66
C ALA A 246 16.80 4.70 -0.09
N TYR A 247 16.77 3.46 0.41
CA TYR A 247 15.61 2.90 1.10
C TYR A 247 15.98 2.42 2.51
N PRO A 248 15.25 2.80 3.57
CA PRO A 248 14.12 3.75 3.61
C PRO A 248 14.47 5.15 3.07
N PRO A 249 13.50 5.93 2.55
CA PRO A 249 13.79 7.24 1.99
C PRO A 249 14.47 8.14 3.01
N LYS A 250 15.57 8.77 2.58
CA LYS A 250 16.27 9.82 3.31
C LYS A 250 16.07 11.16 2.60
N LEU A 251 15.83 12.23 3.36
CA LEU A 251 15.82 13.58 2.82
C LEU A 251 17.24 13.96 2.38
N HIS A 252 17.36 14.79 1.34
CA HIS A 252 18.65 15.31 0.93
C HIS A 252 19.20 16.27 2.00
N SER A 253 20.51 16.23 2.30
CA SER A 253 21.10 16.98 3.42
C SER A 253 20.81 18.49 3.37
N LYS A 254 20.81 19.09 2.16
CA LYS A 254 20.42 20.51 1.96
C LYS A 254 18.97 20.78 2.37
N SER A 255 18.03 19.95 1.90
CA SER A 255 16.61 20.08 2.30
C SER A 255 16.40 19.75 3.77
N GLU A 256 17.20 18.85 4.35
CA GLU A 256 17.15 18.56 5.78
C GLU A 256 17.64 19.76 6.62
N THR A 257 18.56 20.55 6.10
CA THR A 257 19.08 21.77 6.75
C THR A 257 18.11 22.95 6.59
N GLU A 258 17.53 23.14 5.41
CA GLU A 258 16.49 24.17 5.15
C GLU A 258 15.22 23.92 5.96
N LEU A 259 14.91 22.64 6.23
CA LEU A 259 13.77 22.24 7.04
C LEU A 259 14.07 22.16 8.54
N LYS A 260 15.31 22.37 8.97
CA LYS A 260 15.64 22.55 10.40
C LYS A 260 15.40 24.02 10.72
N THR A 261 14.25 24.30 11.33
CA THR A 261 14.00 25.62 11.91
C THR A 261 14.63 25.67 13.30
N GLU A 262 15.14 26.84 13.71
CA GLU A 262 15.83 27.10 14.99
C GLU A 262 14.97 26.85 16.26
N HIS A 263 13.76 26.29 16.12
CA HIS A 263 12.77 26.08 17.17
C HIS A 263 12.25 24.63 17.28
N GLU A 264 12.93 23.65 16.68
CA GLU A 264 12.45 22.25 16.64
C GLU A 264 12.78 21.40 17.89
N GLU A 265 13.58 21.90 18.83
CA GLU A 265 14.12 21.05 19.92
C GLU A 265 13.11 20.77 21.06
N ASP A 266 12.03 21.54 21.22
CA ASP A 266 11.28 21.53 22.49
C ASP A 266 10.00 20.67 22.55
N TYR A 267 9.40 20.23 21.42
CA TYR A 267 8.02 19.71 21.47
C TYR A 267 7.70 18.41 20.70
N ALA A 268 8.58 17.87 19.85
CA ALA A 268 8.31 16.64 19.09
C ALA A 268 9.51 15.69 19.05
N MET A 269 9.29 14.38 19.17
CA MET A 269 10.37 13.40 18.97
C MET A 269 10.86 13.44 17.52
N GLU A 270 12.18 13.40 17.30
CA GLU A 270 12.85 13.47 15.97
C GLU A 270 12.27 12.49 14.93
N SER A 271 11.77 11.33 15.37
CA SER A 271 11.17 10.33 14.49
C SER A 271 9.80 10.72 13.93
N GLU A 272 9.02 11.51 14.68
CA GLU A 272 7.71 12.00 14.24
C GLU A 272 7.86 13.22 13.33
N SER A 273 8.80 14.12 13.63
CA SER A 273 9.10 15.28 12.79
C SER A 273 9.64 14.86 11.42
N TYR A 274 10.48 13.83 11.36
CA TYR A 274 11.02 13.31 10.09
C TYR A 274 9.92 12.77 9.15
N LEU A 275 8.98 11.99 9.69
CA LEU A 275 7.87 11.44 8.90
C LEU A 275 6.95 12.55 8.40
N GLU A 276 6.71 13.57 9.22
CA GLU A 276 5.91 14.73 8.83
C GLU A 276 6.59 15.54 7.71
N LYS A 277 7.91 15.75 7.79
CA LYS A 277 8.69 16.37 6.70
C LYS A 277 8.62 15.57 5.40
N LEU A 278 8.69 14.24 5.46
CA LEU A 278 8.49 13.39 4.27
C LEU A 278 7.06 13.44 3.73
N SER A 279 6.06 13.53 4.61
CA SER A 279 4.65 13.65 4.24
C SER A 279 4.29 14.98 3.59
N ALA A 280 5.13 16.00 3.79
CA ALA A 280 4.97 17.31 3.18
C ALA A 280 5.23 17.28 1.65
N LEU A 281 5.97 16.29 1.14
CA LEU A 281 6.28 16.11 -0.29
C LEU A 281 7.00 17.30 -0.96
N SER A 282 7.50 18.27 -0.18
CA SER A 282 8.17 19.48 -0.66
C SER A 282 9.69 19.31 -0.84
N ALA A 283 10.29 18.34 -0.17
CA ALA A 283 11.73 18.12 -0.20
C ALA A 283 12.16 17.08 -1.25
N THR A 284 13.39 17.23 -1.75
CA THR A 284 14.01 16.27 -2.67
C THR A 284 14.67 15.14 -1.88
N LEU A 285 14.56 13.91 -2.38
CA LEU A 285 15.13 12.73 -1.73
C LEU A 285 16.62 12.54 -2.05
N SER A 286 17.35 11.89 -1.14
CA SER A 286 18.76 11.54 -1.33
C SER A 286 18.93 10.36 -2.30
N ARG A 287 19.80 10.52 -3.30
CA ARG A 287 20.24 9.43 -4.19
C ARG A 287 21.44 8.68 -3.57
N VAL A 288 21.54 7.38 -3.82
CA VAL A 288 22.64 6.51 -3.34
C VAL A 288 23.93 6.81 -4.08
N ILE A 289 23.82 7.23 -5.35
CA ILE A 289 24.92 7.65 -6.20
C ILE A 289 24.67 9.11 -6.57
N SER A 290 25.64 9.99 -6.31
CA SER A 290 25.67 11.33 -6.90
C SER A 290 26.11 11.19 -8.36
N ALA A 291 25.23 10.70 -9.22
CA ALA A 291 25.46 10.81 -10.65
C ALA A 291 25.45 12.31 -11.01
N PRO A 292 26.35 12.78 -11.90
CA PRO A 292 26.14 14.07 -12.55
C PRO A 292 24.76 14.03 -13.21
N GLU A 293 24.08 15.17 -13.25
CA GLU A 293 22.77 15.33 -13.91
C GLU A 293 22.76 14.50 -15.20
N ASP A 294 22.01 13.39 -15.20
CA ASP A 294 21.97 12.49 -16.34
C ASP A 294 21.54 13.34 -17.53
N GLU A 295 22.47 13.55 -18.48
CA GLU A 295 22.11 13.80 -19.87
C GLU A 295 21.03 12.77 -20.19
N ASP A 296 19.86 13.23 -20.65
CA ASP A 296 18.78 12.39 -21.14
C ASP A 296 19.35 11.52 -22.27
N ALA A 297 19.97 10.39 -21.93
CA ALA A 297 20.48 9.44 -22.89
C ALA A 297 19.25 8.84 -23.57
N GLU A 298 19.00 9.29 -24.80
CA GLU A 298 17.97 8.74 -25.67
C GLU A 298 18.16 7.22 -25.71
N LEU A 299 17.28 6.48 -25.03
CA LEU A 299 17.29 5.02 -25.08
C LEU A 299 16.88 4.62 -26.50
N ASP A 300 17.84 4.11 -27.27
CA ASP A 300 17.63 3.67 -28.64
C ASP A 300 16.55 2.57 -28.67
N HIS A 301 15.39 2.92 -29.23
CA HIS A 301 14.20 2.08 -29.16
C HIS A 301 14.18 1.13 -30.36
N PHE A 302 14.71 -0.08 -30.17
CA PHE A 302 14.70 -1.10 -31.22
C PHE A 302 13.26 -1.48 -31.62
N PRO A 303 12.94 -1.56 -32.93
CA PRO A 303 11.63 -2.02 -33.40
C PRO A 303 11.34 -3.43 -32.90
N ALA A 304 10.12 -3.67 -32.41
CA ALA A 304 9.65 -5.02 -32.18
C ALA A 304 9.41 -5.71 -33.54
N GLU A 305 9.79 -6.98 -33.69
CA GLU A 305 9.61 -7.72 -34.93
C GLU A 305 8.12 -7.73 -35.34
N GLY A 306 7.80 -7.05 -36.45
CA GLY A 306 6.46 -7.00 -37.04
C GLY A 306 5.61 -5.74 -36.79
N GLU A 307 6.15 -4.68 -36.20
CA GLU A 307 5.43 -3.39 -36.07
C GLU A 307 5.52 -2.54 -37.37
N ASP A 308 4.37 -2.09 -37.88
CA ASP A 308 4.28 -1.15 -39.02
C ASP A 308 4.92 0.20 -38.69
N ALA A 309 5.54 0.86 -39.68
CA ALA A 309 6.19 2.16 -39.52
C ALA A 309 5.25 3.26 -38.98
N GLU A 310 3.95 3.18 -39.30
CA GLU A 310 2.92 4.09 -38.77
C GLU A 310 2.67 3.88 -37.26
N ALA A 311 2.70 2.63 -36.79
CA ALA A 311 2.53 2.31 -35.38
C ALA A 311 3.71 2.83 -34.54
N LEU A 312 4.93 2.74 -35.07
CA LEU A 312 6.13 3.31 -34.45
C LEU A 312 6.01 4.83 -34.29
N GLN A 313 5.60 5.54 -35.35
CA GLN A 313 5.44 7.01 -35.32
C GLN A 313 4.37 7.46 -34.32
N VAL A 314 3.25 6.72 -34.23
CA VAL A 314 2.20 7.01 -33.24
C VAL A 314 2.73 6.84 -31.82
N ARG A 315 3.53 5.80 -31.57
CA ARG A 315 4.12 5.51 -30.25
C ARG A 315 5.16 6.54 -29.84
N GLU A 316 6.04 6.94 -30.76
CA GLU A 316 7.00 8.03 -30.52
C GLU A 316 6.29 9.35 -30.22
N LYS A 317 5.24 9.69 -30.97
CA LYS A 317 4.45 10.90 -30.72
C LYS A 317 3.78 10.85 -29.34
N GLN A 318 3.30 9.68 -28.92
CA GLN A 318 2.77 9.47 -27.58
C GLN A 318 3.84 9.64 -26.51
N GLN A 319 5.04 9.05 -26.69
CA GLN A 319 6.15 9.20 -25.75
C GLN A 319 6.59 10.66 -25.62
N LYS A 320 6.78 11.38 -26.73
CA LYS A 320 7.10 12.82 -26.72
C LYS A 320 6.03 13.65 -26.01
N GLY A 321 4.76 13.33 -26.23
CA GLY A 321 3.65 13.97 -25.52
C GLY A 321 3.68 13.72 -24.02
N LEU A 322 4.06 12.51 -23.60
CA LEU A 322 4.21 12.16 -22.19
C LEU A 322 5.40 12.86 -21.55
N ASP A 323 6.52 12.97 -22.24
CA ASP A 323 7.72 13.64 -21.70
C ASP A 323 7.49 15.15 -21.57
N ALA A 324 6.77 15.76 -22.51
CA ALA A 324 6.29 17.13 -22.39
C ALA A 324 5.38 17.30 -21.16
N GLN A 325 4.48 16.35 -20.91
CA GLN A 325 3.62 16.38 -19.72
C GLN A 325 4.45 16.30 -18.43
N LYS A 326 5.46 15.42 -18.34
CA LYS A 326 6.31 15.28 -17.15
C LYS A 326 7.05 16.57 -16.74
N ARG A 327 7.28 17.49 -17.68
CA ARG A 327 7.99 18.76 -17.47
C ARG A 327 7.06 19.98 -17.45
N LEU A 328 5.74 19.78 -17.34
CA LEU A 328 4.74 20.84 -17.47
C LEU A 328 4.94 22.04 -16.53
N PHE A 329 5.41 21.80 -15.30
CA PHE A 329 5.62 22.83 -14.29
C PHE A 329 7.10 23.09 -13.97
N GLU A 330 8.01 22.64 -14.82
CA GLU A 330 9.45 22.81 -14.60
C GLU A 330 9.82 24.30 -14.56
N GLY A 331 10.52 24.71 -13.50
CA GLY A 331 10.88 26.11 -13.25
C GLY A 331 9.77 26.99 -12.66
N LEU A 332 8.54 26.48 -12.50
CA LEU A 332 7.44 27.23 -11.87
C LEU A 332 7.42 27.04 -10.35
N LYS A 333 7.11 28.13 -9.63
CA LYS A 333 6.98 28.16 -8.18
C LYS A 333 5.53 28.45 -7.79
N PHE A 334 4.89 27.50 -7.13
CA PHE A 334 3.51 27.57 -6.67
C PHE A 334 3.43 27.84 -5.17
N PHE A 335 2.59 28.80 -4.79
CA PHE A 335 2.23 29.03 -3.40
C PHE A 335 0.80 28.57 -3.13
N LEU A 336 0.62 27.66 -2.15
CA LEU A 336 -0.68 27.13 -1.76
C LEU A 336 -1.24 27.90 -0.55
N SER A 337 -2.46 28.41 -0.70
CA SER A 337 -3.17 29.10 0.38
C SER A 337 -3.74 28.15 1.42
N ARG A 338 -4.18 28.68 2.57
CA ARG A 338 -4.70 27.87 3.68
C ARG A 338 -5.95 27.08 3.34
N GLU A 339 -6.80 27.59 2.44
CA GLU A 339 -8.09 26.93 2.15
C GLU A 339 -7.97 25.72 1.22
N VAL A 340 -6.90 25.65 0.42
CA VAL A 340 -6.79 24.61 -0.62
C VAL A 340 -6.29 23.29 -0.04
N PRO A 341 -6.74 22.13 -0.56
CA PRO A 341 -6.25 20.84 -0.08
C PRO A 341 -4.78 20.65 -0.50
N ARG A 342 -3.88 20.89 0.46
CA ARG A 342 -2.43 20.94 0.25
C ARG A 342 -1.86 19.63 -0.32
N GLU A 343 -2.11 18.52 0.36
CA GLU A 343 -1.50 17.22 0.00
C GLU A 343 -1.73 16.80 -1.46
N PRO A 344 -2.97 16.78 -1.98
CA PRO A 344 -3.19 16.39 -3.36
C PRO A 344 -2.60 17.38 -4.38
N LEU A 345 -2.63 18.69 -4.09
CA LEU A 345 -2.06 19.69 -4.97
C LEU A 345 -0.54 19.65 -4.98
N ALA A 346 0.09 19.56 -3.81
CA ALA A 346 1.53 19.42 -3.67
C ALA A 346 2.02 18.16 -4.40
N PHE A 347 1.33 17.03 -4.24
CA PHE A 347 1.64 15.79 -4.95
C PHE A 347 1.60 15.99 -6.48
N VAL A 348 0.53 16.57 -7.02
CA VAL A 348 0.38 16.77 -8.47
C VAL A 348 1.43 17.75 -9.01
N ILE A 349 1.60 18.91 -8.38
CA ILE A 349 2.56 19.94 -8.81
C ILE A 349 3.98 19.35 -8.86
N ARG A 350 4.35 18.59 -7.81
CA ARG A 350 5.66 17.95 -7.71
C ARG A 350 5.87 16.84 -8.74
N CYS A 351 4.85 16.04 -9.05
CA CYS A 351 4.93 15.01 -10.09
C CYS A 351 5.27 15.59 -11.48
N PHE A 352 4.88 16.84 -11.72
CA PHE A 352 5.09 17.54 -13.00
C PHE A 352 6.26 18.55 -12.96
N GLY A 353 7.15 18.44 -11.98
CA GLY A 353 8.40 19.21 -11.91
C GLY A 353 8.29 20.59 -11.28
N GLY A 354 7.12 20.97 -10.75
CA GLY A 354 6.92 22.25 -10.09
C GLY A 354 7.44 22.29 -8.66
N GLN A 355 7.88 23.47 -8.23
CA GLN A 355 8.17 23.72 -6.82
C GLN A 355 6.91 24.20 -6.12
N VAL A 356 6.68 23.72 -4.90
CA VAL A 356 5.49 24.06 -4.12
C VAL A 356 5.88 24.44 -2.71
N SER A 357 5.21 25.46 -2.17
CA SER A 357 5.33 25.86 -0.77
C SER A 357 4.01 26.39 -0.23
N TRP A 358 3.97 26.59 1.08
CA TRP A 358 2.83 27.08 1.84
C TRP A 358 3.33 27.84 3.05
N ASP A 359 2.40 28.48 3.77
CA ASP A 359 2.73 29.25 4.96
C ASP A 359 3.28 28.36 6.10
N GLN A 360 4.42 28.77 6.68
CA GLN A 360 5.15 28.01 7.70
C GLN A 360 4.30 27.69 8.95
N SER A 361 3.31 28.53 9.27
CA SER A 361 2.43 28.31 10.42
C SER A 361 1.47 27.12 10.26
N LEU A 362 1.21 26.68 9.01
CA LEU A 362 0.23 25.65 8.72
C LEU A 362 0.77 24.25 8.96
N CYS A 363 1.98 23.98 8.48
CA CYS A 363 2.60 22.66 8.55
C CYS A 363 4.10 22.75 8.25
N MET A 364 4.87 21.86 8.86
CA MET A 364 6.28 21.66 8.52
C MET A 364 6.46 21.31 7.04
N GLY A 365 7.63 21.61 6.50
CA GLY A 365 7.94 21.37 5.09
C GLY A 365 7.85 22.60 4.20
N SER A 366 7.57 23.79 4.73
CA SER A 366 7.59 25.03 3.93
C SER A 366 9.03 25.37 3.51
N THR A 367 9.22 25.64 2.23
CA THR A 367 10.51 25.98 1.62
C THR A 367 10.71 27.49 1.40
N TYR A 368 9.64 28.23 1.14
CA TYR A 368 9.67 29.68 0.89
C TYR A 368 8.38 30.35 1.34
N ASN A 369 8.49 31.62 1.73
CA ASN A 369 7.39 32.39 2.32
C ASN A 369 6.48 33.05 1.25
N ALA A 370 5.27 33.42 1.67
CA ALA A 370 4.30 34.11 0.84
C ALA A 370 4.77 35.45 0.28
N THR A 371 5.86 36.04 0.80
CA THR A 371 6.43 37.32 0.38
C THR A 371 7.53 37.17 -0.68
N ASP A 372 7.90 35.95 -1.05
CA ASP A 372 8.94 35.71 -2.05
C ASP A 372 8.49 36.19 -3.45
N GLU A 373 9.29 37.05 -4.08
CA GLU A 373 9.02 37.62 -5.40
C GLU A 373 9.21 36.59 -6.53
N THR A 374 9.92 35.49 -6.27
CA THR A 374 10.16 34.42 -7.25
C THR A 374 8.96 33.50 -7.46
N ILE A 375 7.89 33.65 -6.67
CA ILE A 375 6.65 32.89 -6.81
C ILE A 375 5.94 33.29 -8.11
N THR A 376 5.61 32.31 -8.95
CA THR A 376 4.96 32.55 -10.24
C THR A 376 3.44 32.38 -10.19
N HIS A 377 2.94 31.42 -9.40
CA HIS A 377 1.51 31.11 -9.31
C HIS A 377 1.06 31.03 -7.86
N GLN A 378 -0.14 31.54 -7.58
CA GLN A 378 -0.75 31.46 -6.25
C GLN A 378 -2.12 30.79 -6.32
N VAL A 379 -2.24 29.61 -5.71
CA VAL A 379 -3.48 28.83 -5.71
C VAL A 379 -4.36 29.26 -4.53
N VAL A 380 -5.54 29.79 -4.85
CA VAL A 380 -6.56 30.26 -3.92
C VAL A 380 -7.92 29.68 -4.30
N ASP A 381 -8.73 29.31 -3.31
CA ASP A 381 -10.12 28.88 -3.53
C ASP A 381 -11.11 30.06 -3.39
N ARG A 382 -10.77 31.04 -2.54
CA ARG A 382 -11.60 32.22 -2.30
C ARG A 382 -11.29 33.36 -3.28
N PRO A 383 -12.31 34.01 -3.87
CA PRO A 383 -12.11 35.09 -4.84
C PRO A 383 -11.56 36.39 -4.19
N ASN A 384 -11.82 36.58 -2.89
CA ASN A 384 -11.33 37.73 -2.12
C ASN A 384 -10.00 37.37 -1.46
N VAL A 385 -8.92 37.73 -2.14
CA VAL A 385 -7.55 37.61 -1.61
C VAL A 385 -7.13 38.98 -1.11
N ASP A 386 -6.81 39.10 0.19
CA ASP A 386 -6.43 40.36 0.83
C ASP A 386 -5.13 40.97 0.25
N LYS A 387 -4.23 40.12 -0.25
CA LYS A 387 -2.95 40.52 -0.86
C LYS A 387 -2.79 39.87 -2.22
N LYS A 388 -3.05 40.63 -3.29
CA LYS A 388 -2.77 40.22 -4.67
C LYS A 388 -1.43 40.80 -5.10
N TYR A 389 -0.54 39.93 -5.59
CA TYR A 389 0.73 40.33 -6.16
C TYR A 389 0.61 40.35 -7.68
N ILE A 390 1.02 41.45 -8.32
CA ILE A 390 0.89 41.64 -9.78
C ILE A 390 1.71 40.59 -10.55
N ASN A 391 2.81 40.11 -9.97
CA ASN A 391 3.70 39.13 -10.57
C ASN A 391 3.21 37.68 -10.45
N ARG A 392 2.04 37.45 -9.84
CA ARG A 392 1.50 36.11 -9.58
C ARG A 392 0.22 35.89 -10.38
N TYR A 393 0.17 34.76 -11.07
CA TYR A 393 -0.99 34.28 -11.81
C TYR A 393 -1.91 33.41 -10.96
#